data_AF-A0A7X2MU32-F1
#
_entry.id   AF-A0A7X2MU32-F1
#
_cell.length_a   1.000
_cell.length_b   1.000
_cell.length_c   1.000
_cell.angle_alpha   90.00
_cell.angle_beta   90.00
_cell.angle_gamma   90.00
#
_symmetry.space_group_name_H-M   'P 1'
#
loop_
_entity.id
_entity.type
_entity.pdbx_description
1 polymer ?
#
loop_
_entity_poly.entity_id
_entity_poly.type
_entity_poly.pdbx_seq_one_letter_code
_entity_poly.pdbx_strand_id
1 'polypeptide(L)'
;RAAEKLRRENQYCRQVGVFVRTSPHATDEPFYGNQSMEQLLIPTQDTRDIIRVAMACLDNIWIEGHRYMKAGIVLGDFFSQGVAQFDLFDEHQPRRNS
;
A
#
# COMPACT_ATOMS: atom_id res chain seq x y z
N ARG A 1 -11.55 0.23 -1.14
CA ARG A 1 -11.62 1.05 -2.38
C ARG A 1 -10.41 0.92 -3.30
N ALA A 2 -9.16 1.17 -2.89
CA ALA A 2 -8.00 1.06 -3.80
C ALA A 2 -7.83 -0.36 -4.39
N ALA A 3 -7.80 -1.39 -3.53
CA ALA A 3 -7.74 -2.80 -3.97
C ALA A 3 -9.00 -3.26 -4.73
N GLU A 4 -10.17 -2.69 -4.42
CA GLU A 4 -11.41 -3.00 -5.16
C GLU A 4 -11.37 -2.47 -6.59
N LYS A 5 -10.71 -1.32 -6.81
CA LYS A 5 -10.49 -0.76 -8.15
C LYS A 5 -9.56 -1.66 -8.97
N LEU A 6 -8.44 -2.09 -8.38
CA LEU A 6 -7.51 -3.05 -8.99
C LEU A 6 -8.21 -4.33 -9.46
N ARG A 7 -9.03 -4.93 -8.58
CA ARG A 7 -9.80 -6.14 -8.92
C ARG A 7 -10.80 -5.91 -10.06
N ARG A 8 -11.45 -4.75 -10.10
CA ARG A 8 -12.37 -4.39 -11.20
C ARG A 8 -11.64 -4.22 -12.53
N GLU A 9 -10.41 -3.69 -12.48
CA GLU A 9 -9.58 -3.43 -13.65
C GLU A 9 -8.69 -4.63 -14.03
N ASN A 10 -8.79 -5.76 -13.33
CA ASN A 10 -7.94 -6.96 -13.50
C ASN A 10 -6.43 -6.63 -13.49
N GLN A 11 -6.05 -5.68 -12.64
CA GLN A 11 -4.67 -5.21 -12.51
C GLN A 11 -4.06 -5.70 -11.20
N TYR A 12 -2.74 -5.94 -11.24
CA TYR A 12 -1.91 -6.26 -10.07
C TYR A 12 -1.05 -5.05 -9.74
N CYS A 13 -0.81 -4.77 -8.47
CA CYS A 13 0.17 -3.79 -8.03
C CYS A 13 1.41 -4.47 -7.47
N ARG A 14 2.57 -3.88 -7.72
CA ARG A 14 3.84 -4.31 -7.12
C ARG A 14 4.37 -3.29 -6.11
N GLN A 15 3.82 -2.08 -6.06
CA GLN A 15 4.21 -1.08 -5.08
C GLN A 15 3.03 -0.71 -4.18
N VAL A 16 3.27 -0.67 -2.87
CA VAL A 16 2.31 -0.23 -1.86
C VAL A 16 2.97 0.82 -0.98
N GLY A 17 2.35 1.99 -0.90
CA GLY A 17 2.81 3.09 -0.08
C GLY A 17 1.73 3.64 0.84
N VAL A 18 2.16 4.22 1.95
CA VAL A 18 1.30 4.95 2.89
C VAL A 18 1.86 6.35 3.08
N PHE A 19 0.98 7.33 3.11
CA PHE A 19 1.33 8.69 3.52
C PHE A 19 0.43 9.13 4.67
N VAL A 20 1.01 9.93 5.57
CA VAL A 20 0.31 10.55 6.69
C VAL A 20 0.71 12.03 6.79
N ARG A 21 -0.21 12.87 7.25
CA ARG A 21 0.07 14.27 7.56
C ARG A 21 -0.80 14.81 8.68
N THR A 22 -0.24 15.67 9.51
CA THR A 22 -0.97 16.48 10.50
C THR A 22 -1.56 17.72 9.84
N SER A 23 -2.38 18.47 10.60
CA SER A 23 -2.99 19.69 10.10
C SER A 23 -1.94 20.80 9.96
N PRO A 24 -1.78 21.43 8.78
CA PRO A 24 -0.93 22.60 8.64
C PRO A 24 -1.51 23.86 9.32
N HIS A 25 -2.76 23.79 9.80
CA HIS A 25 -3.45 24.88 10.50
C HIS A 25 -3.50 24.69 12.01
N ALA A 26 -2.88 23.63 12.56
CA ALA A 26 -2.77 23.48 14.00
C ALA A 26 -1.75 24.51 14.52
N THR A 27 -2.22 25.49 15.29
CA THR A 27 -1.38 26.58 15.83
C THR A 27 -0.40 26.08 16.90
N ASP A 28 -0.73 24.98 17.57
CA ASP A 28 0.00 24.46 18.74
C ASP A 28 0.85 23.21 18.43
N GLU A 29 0.90 22.74 17.18
CA GLU A 29 1.66 21.54 16.79
C GLU A 29 2.49 21.77 15.52
N PRO A 30 3.76 21.31 15.48
CA PRO A 30 4.54 21.35 14.26
C PRO A 30 3.89 20.46 13.18
N PHE A 31 3.88 20.97 11.95
CA PHE A 31 3.45 20.19 10.81
C PHE A 31 4.35 18.97 10.63
N TYR A 32 3.73 17.79 10.59
CA TYR A 32 4.39 16.52 10.30
C TYR A 32 3.72 15.92 9.07
N GLY A 33 4.52 15.56 8.08
CA GLY A 33 4.08 14.87 6.88
C GLY A 33 5.16 13.91 6.44
N ASN A 34 4.80 12.64 6.26
CA ASN A 34 5.76 11.61 5.86
C ASN A 34 5.08 10.55 4.99
N GLN A 35 5.88 9.81 4.23
CA GLN A 35 5.44 8.72 3.39
C GLN A 35 6.45 7.57 3.41
N SER A 36 5.96 6.34 3.39
CA SER A 36 6.76 5.12 3.22
C SER A 36 6.19 4.32 2.07
N MET A 37 7.07 3.68 1.30
CA MET A 37 6.70 2.83 0.17
C MET A 37 7.52 1.56 0.19
N GLU A 38 6.87 0.46 -0.12
CA GLU A 38 7.47 -0.87 -0.21
C GLU A 38 7.16 -1.49 -1.56
N GLN A 39 8.14 -2.21 -2.10
CA GLN A 39 8.01 -2.96 -3.34
C GLN A 39 7.85 -4.44 -3.04
N LEU A 40 6.74 -5.00 -3.50
CA LEU A 40 6.45 -6.42 -3.44
C LEU A 40 7.31 -7.19 -4.45
N LEU A 41 7.82 -8.34 -4.02
CA LEU A 41 8.54 -9.24 -4.91
C LEU A 41 7.61 -9.77 -6.02
N ILE A 42 6.39 -10.14 -5.64
CA ILE A 42 5.36 -10.72 -6.50
C ILE A 42 4.22 -9.72 -6.66
N PRO A 43 3.82 -9.35 -7.89
CA PRO A 43 2.65 -8.50 -8.12
C PRO A 43 1.38 -9.12 -7.51
N THR A 44 0.63 -8.35 -6.73
CA THR A 44 -0.59 -8.83 -6.04
C THR A 44 -1.78 -7.92 -6.30
N GLN A 45 -2.97 -8.51 -6.21
CA GLN A 45 -4.24 -7.78 -6.12
C GLN A 45 -5.03 -8.20 -4.86
N ASP A 46 -4.44 -9.03 -4.00
CA ASP A 46 -5.04 -9.47 -2.75
C ASP A 46 -5.04 -8.30 -1.76
N THR A 47 -6.22 -7.97 -1.25
CA THR A 47 -6.40 -6.84 -0.34
C THR A 47 -5.67 -7.06 0.98
N ARG A 48 -5.51 -8.31 1.44
CA ARG A 48 -4.83 -8.66 2.69
C ARG A 48 -3.34 -8.43 2.59
N ASP A 49 -2.72 -8.79 1.46
CA ASP A 49 -1.30 -8.51 1.22
C ASP A 49 -1.05 -7.01 1.14
N ILE A 50 -1.92 -6.29 0.42
CA ILE A 50 -1.84 -4.83 0.34
C ILE A 50 -1.99 -4.19 1.72
N ILE A 51 -2.96 -4.63 2.54
CA ILE A 51 -3.14 -4.11 3.90
C ILE A 51 -1.93 -4.44 4.77
N ARG A 52 -1.41 -5.68 4.71
CA ARG A 52 -0.24 -6.08 5.51
C ARG A 52 0.97 -5.20 5.24
N VAL A 53 1.27 -4.94 3.96
CA VAL A 53 2.37 -4.06 3.57
C VAL A 53 2.08 -2.60 3.94
N ALA A 54 0.84 -2.14 3.72
CA ALA A 54 0.45 -0.79 4.12
C ALA A 54 0.60 -0.55 5.63
N MET A 55 0.25 -1.53 6.46
CA MET A 55 0.44 -1.44 7.92
C MET A 55 1.92 -1.35 8.27
N ALA A 56 2.78 -2.20 7.67
CA ALA A 56 4.23 -2.11 7.88
C ALA A 56 4.80 -0.74 7.45
N CYS A 57 4.36 -0.20 6.30
CA CYS A 57 4.72 1.15 5.87
C CYS A 57 4.25 2.22 6.85
N LEU A 58 3.05 2.06 7.43
CA LEU A 58 2.51 3.00 8.40
C LEU A 58 3.34 2.99 9.69
N ASP A 59 3.70 1.80 10.19
CA ASP A 59 4.50 1.65 11.41
C ASP A 59 5.86 2.36 11.28
N ASN A 60 6.44 2.39 10.08
CA ASN A 60 7.71 3.09 9.81
C ASN A 60 7.63 4.61 9.89
N ILE A 61 6.45 5.21 9.69
CA ILE A 61 6.25 6.67 9.63
C ILE A 61 5.33 7.19 10.72
N TRP A 62 4.78 6.30 11.54
CA TRP A 62 3.93 6.63 12.66
C TRP A 62 4.77 7.15 13.82
N ILE A 63 4.34 8.28 14.38
CA ILE A 63 4.93 8.90 15.55
C ILE A 63 3.80 9.16 16.53
N GLU A 64 3.90 8.57 17.71
CA GLU A 64 2.90 8.74 18.77
C GLU A 64 2.83 10.20 19.24
N GLY A 65 1.62 10.64 19.61
CA GLY A 65 1.37 12.01 20.09
C GLY A 65 1.03 13.04 19.00
N HIS A 66 1.17 12.71 17.72
CA HIS A 66 0.72 13.59 16.64
C HIS A 66 -0.78 13.47 16.34
N ARG A 67 -1.45 14.61 16.12
CA ARG A 67 -2.82 14.64 15.60
C ARG A 67 -2.82 14.58 14.08
N TYR A 68 -2.77 13.36 13.54
CA TYR A 68 -2.89 13.13 12.11
C TYR A 68 -4.25 13.59 11.57
N MET A 69 -4.23 14.39 10.50
CA MET A 69 -5.42 14.93 9.86
C MET A 69 -5.79 14.15 8.59
N LYS A 70 -4.80 13.59 7.90
CA LYS A 70 -5.02 12.83 6.67
C LYS A 70 -4.03 11.68 6.57
N ALA A 71 -4.53 10.53 6.17
CA ALA A 71 -3.74 9.39 5.75
C ALA A 71 -4.28 8.82 4.43
N GLY A 72 -3.47 8.09 3.71
CA GLY A 72 -3.91 7.38 2.50
C GLY A 72 -2.91 6.34 2.04
N ILE A 73 -3.41 5.42 1.22
CA ILE A 73 -2.63 4.36 0.59
C ILE A 73 -2.47 4.71 -0.89
N VAL A 74 -1.25 4.58 -1.40
CA VAL A 74 -0.91 4.72 -2.81
C VAL A 74 -0.49 3.35 -3.32
N LEU A 75 -1.11 2.91 -4.41
CA LEU A 75 -0.72 1.68 -5.11
C LEU A 75 -0.04 2.09 -6.42
N GLY A 76 1.02 1.40 -6.79
CA GLY A 76 1.83 1.71 -7.95
C GLY A 76 2.43 0.46 -8.58
N ASP A 77 3.18 0.67 -9.66
CA ASP A 77 3.80 -0.38 -10.47
C ASP A 77 2.78 -1.45 -10.88
N PHE A 78 1.85 -1.05 -11.75
CA PHE A 78 0.72 -1.85 -12.15
C PHE A 78 1.03 -2.76 -13.34
N PHE A 79 0.59 -4.01 -13.25
CA PHE A 79 0.70 -5.00 -14.32
C PHE A 79 -0.69 -5.45 -14.78
N SER A 80 -0.91 -5.51 -16.09
CA SER A 80 -2.09 -6.13 -16.69
C SER A 80 -1.96 -7.67 -16.70
N GLN A 81 -3.10 -8.37 -16.59
CA GLN A 81 -3.13 -9.83 -16.77
C GLN A 81 -2.40 -10.24 -18.07
N GLY A 82 -1.37 -11.07 -17.94
CA GLY A 82 -0.60 -11.62 -19.07
C GLY A 82 0.92 -11.47 -18.98
N VAL A 83 1.45 -10.68 -18.03
CA VAL A 83 2.92 -10.45 -17.89
C VAL A 83 3.52 -11.05 -16.61
N ALA A 84 2.69 -11.48 -15.65
CA ALA A 84 3.18 -12.23 -14.49
C ALA A 84 3.28 -13.71 -14.86
N GLN A 85 4.43 -14.12 -15.41
CA GLN A 85 4.80 -15.53 -15.49
C GLN A 85 5.10 -15.99 -14.07
N PHE A 86 4.20 -16.79 -13.49
CA PHE A 86 4.47 -17.50 -12.26
C PHE A 86 5.42 -18.65 -12.58
N ASP A 87 6.52 -18.76 -11.83
CA ASP A 87 7.37 -19.94 -11.90
C ASP A 87 6.55 -21.15 -11.41
N LEU A 88 6.74 -22.32 -12.03
CA LEU A 88 5.96 -23.53 -11.74
C LEU A 88 6.22 -24.04 -10.30
N PHE A 89 7.30 -23.55 -9.66
CA PHE A 89 7.79 -23.98 -8.35
C PHE A 89 7.81 -22.87 -7.29
N ASP A 90 7.12 -21.74 -7.51
CA ASP A 90 7.16 -20.63 -6.56
C ASP A 90 6.31 -20.94 -5.30
N GLU A 91 6.95 -20.99 -4.12
CA GLU A 91 6.29 -21.32 -2.83
C GLU A 91 5.25 -20.26 -2.40
N HIS A 92 5.30 -19.06 -2.99
CA HIS A 92 4.45 -17.94 -2.63
C HIS A 92 3.43 -17.63 -3.74
N GLN A 93 2.50 -18.56 -3.99
CA GLN A 93 1.40 -18.29 -4.90
C GLN A 93 0.54 -17.12 -4.40
N PRO A 94 0.23 -16.11 -5.25
CA PRO A 94 -0.71 -15.07 -4.86
C PRO A 94 -2.08 -15.72 -4.60
N ARG A 95 -2.63 -15.47 -3.42
CA ARG A 95 -3.93 -16.05 -3.03
C ARG A 95 -5.01 -15.49 -3.95
N ARG A 96 -5.53 -16.35 -4.83
CA ARG A 96 -6.64 -16.02 -5.73
C ARG A 96 -7.93 -15.91 -4.91
N ASN A 97 -8.71 -14.84 -5.12
CA ASN A 97 -10.01 -14.58 -4.46
C ASN A 97 -9.96 -14.48 -2.93
N SER A 98 -9.20 -13.53 -2.40
CA SER A 98 -9.14 -13.30 -0.95
C SER A 98 -9.14 -11.83 -0.55
#